data_AF-A0A8J5WDX2-F1
#
_entry.id   AF-A0A8J5WDX2-F1
#
_cell.length_a   1.000
_cell.length_b   1.000
_cell.length_c   1.000
_cell.angle_alpha   90.00
_cell.angle_beta   90.00
_cell.angle_gamma   90.00
#
_symmetry.space_group_name_H-M   'P 1'
#
loop_
_entity.id
_entity.type
_entity.pdbx_description
1 polymer ?
#
loop_
_entity_poly.entity_id
_entity_poly.type
_entity_poly.pdbx_seq_one_letter_code
_entity_poly.pdbx_strand_id
1 'polypeptide(L)'
;MDIISQLQEQLNEMAMLAVNTFGTLQRDAPPVRLSNNYPDPLNPAAAAAATAAANPNPDDPAAQPQPGAAAGAAPAQAPAQAQAALAQPVQAPPALDLDEHPKAMSHALVLAAKKFDALVAALPLSSEEDQLKRIKELQAENEVVGTELQKQLEAAELELKQVEVLFNEATDNCINLKKPD
;
A
#
# COMPACT_ATOMS: atom_id res chain seq x y z
N MET A 1 -3.95 -3.94 -15.58
CA MET A 1 -3.05 -4.39 -14.50
C MET A 1 -3.61 -5.70 -13.96
N ASP A 2 -2.78 -6.70 -13.71
CA ASP A 2 -3.24 -8.02 -13.24
C ASP A 2 -3.85 -7.97 -11.83
N ILE A 3 -4.83 -8.83 -11.52
CA ILE A 3 -5.52 -8.84 -10.21
C ILE A 3 -4.55 -9.21 -9.09
N ILE A 4 -3.58 -10.10 -9.34
CA ILE A 4 -2.58 -10.48 -8.33
C ILE A 4 -1.64 -9.30 -8.05
N SER A 5 -1.25 -8.54 -9.08
CA SER A 5 -0.47 -7.31 -8.87
C SER A 5 -1.25 -6.26 -8.07
N GLN A 6 -2.55 -6.11 -8.34
CA GLN A 6 -3.42 -5.21 -7.56
C GLN A 6 -3.54 -5.66 -6.09
N LEU A 7 -3.64 -6.96 -5.82
CA LEU A 7 -3.65 -7.49 -4.45
C LEU A 7 -2.35 -7.20 -3.71
N GLN A 8 -1.20 -7.35 -4.36
CA GLN A 8 0.10 -7.05 -3.78
C GLN A 8 0.24 -5.56 -3.43
N GLU A 9 -0.18 -4.69 -4.34
CA GLU A 9 -0.17 -3.25 -4.12
C GLU A 9 -1.13 -2.84 -2.99
N GLN A 10 -2.34 -3.39 -2.98
CA GLN A 10 -3.34 -3.12 -1.94
C GLN A 10 -2.87 -3.59 -0.55
N LEU A 11 -2.18 -4.74 -0.46
CA LEU A 11 -1.60 -5.24 0.78
C LEU A 11 -0.47 -4.33 1.27
N ASN A 12 0.37 -3.86 0.36
CA ASN A 12 1.43 -2.90 0.70
C ASN A 12 0.85 -1.56 1.19
N GLU A 13 -0.21 -1.06 0.54
CA GLU A 13 -0.95 0.13 0.99
C GLU A 13 -1.51 -0.07 2.40
N MET A 14 -2.17 -1.21 2.66
CA MET A 14 -2.68 -1.54 4.00
C MET A 14 -1.58 -1.58 5.05
N ALA A 15 -0.43 -2.19 4.74
CA ALA A 15 0.71 -2.25 5.66
C ALA A 15 1.22 -0.85 6.01
N MET A 16 1.37 0.03 5.02
CA MET A 16 1.78 1.41 5.22
C MET A 16 0.75 2.20 6.05
N LEU A 17 -0.54 2.07 5.73
CA LEU A 17 -1.61 2.69 6.53
C LEU A 17 -1.59 2.22 7.97
N ALA A 18 -1.43 0.91 8.21
CA ALA A 18 -1.40 0.35 9.54
C ALA A 18 -0.22 0.90 10.36
N VAL A 19 1.01 0.83 9.83
CA VAL A 19 2.21 1.32 10.52
C VAL A 19 2.11 2.81 10.83
N ASN A 20 1.61 3.62 9.89
CA ASN A 20 1.42 5.05 10.10
C ASN A 20 0.33 5.34 11.14
N THR A 21 -0.78 4.60 11.12
CA THR A 21 -1.87 4.76 12.09
C THR A 21 -1.40 4.42 13.50
N PHE A 22 -0.74 3.28 13.69
CA PHE A 22 -0.25 2.87 15.00
C PHE A 22 0.92 3.73 15.47
N GLY A 23 1.81 4.14 14.57
CA GLY A 23 2.95 5.00 14.89
C GLY A 23 2.51 6.39 15.36
N THR A 24 1.53 7.00 14.69
CA THR A 24 0.98 8.30 15.11
C THR A 24 0.23 8.21 16.43
N LEU A 25 -0.57 7.16 16.63
CA LEU A 25 -1.24 6.92 17.92
C LEU A 25 -0.26 6.76 19.08
N GLN A 26 0.84 6.01 18.90
CA GLN A 26 1.83 5.81 19.96
C GLN A 26 2.63 7.07 20.26
N ARG A 27 3.01 7.82 19.22
CA ARG A 27 3.82 9.03 19.37
C ARG A 27 3.04 10.16 20.04
N ASP A 28 1.77 10.30 19.69
CA ASP A 28 0.95 11.47 20.06
C ASP A 28 0.00 11.17 21.24
N ALA A 29 0.04 9.95 21.82
CA ALA A 29 -0.80 9.57 22.96
C ALA A 29 -0.51 10.42 24.22
N PRO A 30 -1.51 11.09 24.80
CA PRO A 30 -1.34 11.82 26.05
C PRO A 30 -1.15 10.85 27.23
N PRO A 31 -0.42 11.25 28.29
CA PRO A 31 -0.28 10.43 29.49
C PRO A 31 -1.63 10.15 30.15
N VAL A 32 -1.97 8.87 30.31
CA VAL A 32 -3.18 8.46 31.00
C VAL A 32 -3.01 8.69 32.51
N ARG A 33 -3.86 9.54 33.10
CA ARG A 33 -3.93 9.74 34.55
C ARG A 33 -4.72 8.59 35.18
N LEU A 34 -4.11 7.87 36.12
CA LEU A 34 -4.77 6.78 36.87
C LEU A 34 -5.86 7.30 37.82
N SER A 35 -5.73 8.54 38.31
CA SER A 35 -6.75 9.25 39.07
C SER A 35 -6.50 10.76 39.01
N ASN A 36 -7.54 11.55 39.31
CA ASN A 36 -7.45 13.01 39.35
C ASN A 36 -6.44 13.54 40.38
N ASN A 37 -6.04 12.71 41.36
CA ASN A 37 -5.11 13.09 42.41
C ASN A 37 -3.72 12.47 42.24
N TYR A 38 -3.45 11.82 41.10
CA TYR A 38 -2.16 11.20 40.85
C TYR A 38 -1.13 12.28 40.44
N PRO A 39 -0.03 12.45 41.21
CA PRO A 39 0.93 13.51 40.99
C PRO A 39 1.56 13.41 39.61
N ASP A 40 1.78 14.55 38.97
CA ASP A 40 2.44 14.60 37.67
C ASP A 40 3.95 14.46 37.82
N PRO A 41 4.58 13.36 37.35
CA PRO A 41 6.02 13.18 37.47
C PRO A 41 6.83 14.25 36.72
N LEU A 42 6.21 14.93 35.76
CA LEU A 42 6.83 16.04 35.03
C LEU A 42 6.65 17.40 35.74
N ASN A 43 5.83 17.47 36.79
CA ASN A 43 5.73 18.64 37.65
C ASN A 43 6.60 18.45 38.91
N PRO A 44 7.69 19.24 39.07
CA PRO A 44 8.59 19.09 40.20
C PRO A 44 7.90 19.28 41.56
N ALA A 45 6.79 20.05 41.62
CA ALA A 45 6.00 20.23 42.84
C ALA A 45 5.13 19.02 43.19
N ALA A 46 4.66 18.27 42.18
CA ALA A 46 3.79 17.10 42.39
C ALA A 46 4.60 15.84 42.74
N ALA A 47 5.82 15.71 42.22
CA ALA A 47 6.75 14.63 42.60
C ALA A 47 7.10 14.67 44.09
N ALA A 48 7.24 15.86 44.69
CA ALA A 48 7.47 16.04 46.12
C ALA A 48 6.25 15.73 46.99
N ALA A 49 5.03 15.96 46.47
CA ALA A 49 3.79 15.62 47.17
C ALA A 49 3.56 14.09 47.24
N ALA A 50 4.04 13.34 46.24
CA ALA A 50 3.98 11.88 46.21
C ALA A 50 4.81 11.23 47.33
N THR A 51 5.99 11.78 47.61
CA THR A 51 6.90 11.32 48.68
C THR A 51 6.39 11.69 50.07
N ALA A 52 5.65 12.80 50.21
CA ALA A 52 5.07 13.23 51.49
C ALA A 52 3.86 12.36 51.93
N ALA A 53 3.10 11.81 50.98
CA ALA A 53 1.92 10.98 51.28
C ALA A 53 2.26 9.53 51.67
N ALA A 54 3.52 9.09 51.52
CA ALA A 54 3.93 7.70 51.68
C ALA A 54 4.43 7.32 53.10
N ASN A 55 4.44 8.22 54.09
CA ASN A 55 4.91 7.88 55.43
C ASN A 55 4.18 8.62 56.57
N PRO A 56 3.28 7.96 57.30
CA PRO A 56 2.92 8.34 58.65
C PRO A 56 3.46 7.28 59.63
N ASN A 57 4.68 7.46 60.14
CA ASN A 57 4.98 6.98 61.48
C ASN A 57 6.10 7.82 62.12
N PRO A 58 5.87 8.44 63.28
CA PRO A 58 6.92 9.03 64.11
C PRO A 58 7.50 7.98 65.08
N ASP A 59 8.68 8.28 65.62
CA ASP A 59 9.42 7.55 66.67
C ASP A 59 10.13 6.23 66.30
N ASP A 60 11.43 6.32 65.99
CA ASP A 60 12.50 5.95 66.94
C ASP A 60 13.89 6.46 66.45
N PRO A 61 14.79 6.99 67.31
CA PRO A 61 16.02 7.66 66.89
C PRO A 61 17.30 6.85 67.16
N ALA A 62 18.12 6.58 66.14
CA ALA A 62 19.58 6.42 66.33
C ALA A 62 20.38 6.42 65.00
N ALA A 63 21.31 7.37 64.92
CA ALA A 63 22.66 7.26 64.34
C ALA A 63 22.87 7.08 62.81
N GLN A 64 22.99 8.23 62.13
CA GLN A 64 24.12 8.69 61.27
C GLN A 64 25.38 7.78 61.09
N PRO A 65 26.28 8.06 60.10
CA PRO A 65 26.13 8.40 58.68
C PRO A 65 27.19 7.65 57.79
N GLN A 66 27.41 8.13 56.55
CA GLN A 66 28.68 8.12 55.76
C GLN A 66 28.83 7.17 54.53
N PRO A 67 29.74 7.50 53.56
CA PRO A 67 29.44 7.62 52.13
C PRO A 67 30.35 6.75 51.23
N GLY A 68 30.16 6.78 49.90
CA GLY A 68 31.10 6.15 48.98
C GLY A 68 30.75 6.38 47.51
N ALA A 69 31.58 7.17 46.84
CA ALA A 69 31.55 7.46 45.41
C ALA A 69 32.69 6.74 44.66
N ALA A 70 32.57 6.74 43.32
CA ALA A 70 33.57 6.48 42.28
C ALA A 70 33.87 5.01 41.92
N ALA A 71 34.15 4.60 40.67
CA ALA A 71 34.58 5.32 39.46
C ALA A 71 34.15 4.55 38.17
N GLY A 72 33.81 5.23 37.07
CA GLY A 72 34.68 5.40 35.88
C GLY A 72 33.84 5.12 34.62
N ALA A 73 33.98 5.76 33.45
CA ALA A 73 34.98 6.66 32.88
C ALA A 73 34.34 7.55 31.79
N ALA A 74 34.88 8.77 31.60
CA ALA A 74 34.69 9.59 30.40
C ALA A 74 35.74 9.20 29.33
N PRO A 75 35.62 9.62 28.04
CA PRO A 75 35.94 11.01 27.63
C PRO A 75 34.98 11.49 26.49
N ALA A 76 34.96 12.68 25.89
CA ALA A 76 35.75 13.90 25.86
C ALA A 76 34.81 15.03 25.34
N GLN A 77 35.15 16.29 25.64
CA GLN A 77 34.48 17.49 25.12
C GLN A 77 35.11 18.01 23.81
N ALA A 78 34.27 18.70 23.02
CA ALA A 78 34.52 19.88 22.15
C ALA A 78 35.06 19.65 20.71
N PRO A 79 34.72 20.52 19.71
CA PRO A 79 34.28 21.91 19.89
C PRO A 79 32.96 22.33 19.22
N ALA A 80 32.41 23.39 19.79
CA ALA A 80 31.39 24.24 19.17
C ALA A 80 31.91 24.83 17.85
N GLN A 81 31.13 24.67 16.77
CA GLN A 81 31.23 25.53 15.60
C GLN A 81 29.83 26.07 15.28
N ALA A 82 29.78 27.39 15.21
CA ALA A 82 28.61 28.19 14.99
C ALA A 82 27.99 27.92 13.62
N GLN A 83 26.72 27.53 13.59
CA GLN A 83 25.86 27.73 12.44
C GLN A 83 24.70 28.63 12.87
N ALA A 84 24.88 29.92 12.60
CA ALA A 84 23.81 30.88 12.49
C ALA A 84 22.97 30.50 11.26
N ALA A 85 22.09 29.51 11.42
CA ALA A 85 21.03 29.20 10.47
C ALA A 85 19.76 29.87 10.97
N LEU A 86 19.43 30.99 10.32
CA LEU A 86 18.14 31.67 10.23
C LEU A 86 17.03 31.10 11.13
N ALA A 87 16.66 31.86 12.15
CA ALA A 87 15.45 31.64 12.95
C ALA A 87 14.21 31.66 12.04
N GLN A 88 13.86 30.52 11.47
CA GLN A 88 12.49 30.26 11.08
C GLN A 88 11.71 30.11 12.39
N PRO A 89 10.57 30.81 12.57
CA PRO A 89 9.72 30.53 13.71
C PRO A 89 9.40 29.05 13.63
N VAL A 90 9.76 28.30 14.67
CA VAL A 90 9.25 26.95 14.89
C VAL A 90 7.74 27.13 15.00
N GLN A 91 7.05 27.03 13.88
CA GLN A 91 5.62 26.84 13.88
C GLN A 91 5.46 25.49 14.57
N ALA A 92 5.01 25.54 15.82
CA ALA A 92 4.47 24.36 16.46
C ALA A 92 3.53 23.74 15.44
N PRO A 93 3.72 22.46 15.06
CA PRO A 93 2.80 21.81 14.13
C PRO A 93 1.39 22.04 14.65
N PRO A 94 0.40 22.30 13.77
CA PRO A 94 -0.98 22.44 14.20
C PRO A 94 -1.27 21.24 15.09
N ALA A 95 -1.70 21.50 16.32
CA ALA A 95 -2.04 20.45 17.26
C ALA A 95 -2.97 19.50 16.52
N LEU A 96 -2.48 18.28 16.23
CA LEU A 96 -3.26 17.32 15.49
C LEU A 96 -4.53 17.10 16.30
N ASP A 97 -5.69 17.24 15.66
CA ASP A 97 -6.94 16.86 16.29
C ASP A 97 -6.88 15.35 16.55
N LEU A 98 -6.49 15.02 17.77
CA LEU A 98 -6.27 13.66 18.25
C LEU A 98 -7.57 12.84 18.28
N ASP A 99 -8.73 13.49 18.17
CA ASP A 99 -10.03 12.82 18.14
C ASP A 99 -10.51 12.53 16.71
N GLU A 100 -10.14 13.35 15.73
CA GLU A 100 -10.61 13.22 14.35
C GLU A 100 -9.62 12.47 13.44
N HIS A 101 -8.32 12.73 13.60
CA HIS A 101 -7.28 12.16 12.75
C HIS A 101 -7.15 10.63 12.85
N PRO A 102 -7.19 10.00 14.05
CA PRO A 102 -7.18 8.54 14.15
C PRO A 102 -8.44 7.87 13.60
N LYS A 103 -9.60 8.55 13.64
CA LYS A 103 -10.84 8.05 13.04
C LYS A 103 -10.74 8.04 11.52
N ALA A 104 -10.17 9.08 10.92
CA ALA A 104 -9.93 9.13 9.48
C ALA A 104 -8.97 8.02 9.01
N MET A 105 -7.86 7.80 9.72
CA MET A 105 -6.89 6.75 9.39
C MET A 105 -7.46 5.34 9.57
N SER A 106 -8.17 5.08 10.67
CA SER A 106 -8.82 3.79 10.89
C SER A 106 -9.91 3.50 9.86
N HIS A 107 -10.68 4.52 9.46
CA HIS A 107 -11.64 4.40 8.36
C HIS A 107 -10.93 4.08 7.03
N ALA A 108 -9.81 4.73 6.73
CA ALA A 108 -9.03 4.45 5.52
C ALA A 108 -8.51 3.00 5.51
N LEU A 109 -8.05 2.48 6.66
CA LEU A 109 -7.62 1.09 6.78
C LEU A 109 -8.77 0.10 6.54
N VAL A 110 -9.96 0.38 7.07
CA VAL A 110 -11.16 -0.44 6.83
C VAL A 110 -11.57 -0.43 5.36
N LEU A 111 -11.51 0.73 4.69
CA LEU A 111 -11.78 0.81 3.27
C LEU A 111 -10.76 0.02 2.44
N ALA A 112 -9.47 0.12 2.78
CA ALA A 112 -8.42 -0.66 2.14
C ALA A 112 -8.64 -2.17 2.31
N ALA A 113 -9.04 -2.61 3.51
CA ALA A 113 -9.41 -4.00 3.77
C ALA A 113 -10.59 -4.47 2.92
N LYS A 114 -11.65 -3.65 2.79
CA LYS A 114 -12.79 -3.98 1.92
C LYS A 114 -12.39 -4.10 0.45
N LYS A 115 -11.49 -3.24 -0.03
CA LYS A 115 -10.95 -3.33 -1.40
C LYS A 115 -10.15 -4.62 -1.59
N PHE A 116 -9.33 -5.00 -0.62
CA PHE A 116 -8.61 -6.26 -0.62
C PHE A 116 -9.57 -7.45 -0.72
N ASP A 117 -10.62 -7.48 0.10
CA ASP A 117 -11.64 -8.55 0.06
C ASP A 117 -12.33 -8.63 -1.32
N ALA A 118 -12.67 -7.48 -1.91
CA ALA A 118 -13.25 -7.43 -3.25
C ALA A 118 -12.30 -7.97 -4.32
N LEU A 119 -11.00 -7.67 -4.22
CA LEU A 119 -9.99 -8.19 -5.13
C LEU A 119 -9.79 -9.70 -4.97
N VAL A 120 -9.82 -10.21 -3.72
CA VAL A 120 -9.76 -11.66 -3.44
C VAL A 120 -10.98 -12.36 -4.03
N ALA A 121 -12.17 -11.78 -3.87
CA ALA A 121 -13.41 -12.33 -4.43
C ALA A 121 -13.43 -12.32 -5.98
N ALA A 122 -12.68 -11.41 -6.60
CA ALA A 122 -12.53 -11.33 -8.06
C ALA A 122 -11.52 -12.33 -8.64
N LEU A 123 -10.78 -13.07 -7.80
CA LEU A 123 -9.84 -14.08 -8.29
C LEU A 123 -10.60 -15.21 -9.01
N PRO A 124 -10.16 -15.63 -10.21
CA PRO A 124 -10.75 -16.78 -10.89
C PRO A 124 -10.34 -18.08 -10.18
N LEU A 125 -11.10 -18.46 -9.16
CA LEU A 125 -10.89 -19.67 -8.38
C LEU A 125 -11.40 -20.88 -9.18
N SER A 126 -10.47 -21.63 -9.77
CA SER A 126 -10.73 -22.94 -10.40
C SER A 126 -9.63 -23.90 -10.02
N SER A 127 -9.92 -25.20 -10.03
CA SER A 127 -8.88 -26.21 -9.81
C SER A 127 -7.90 -26.20 -10.98
N GLU A 128 -6.64 -26.58 -10.72
CA GLU A 128 -5.62 -26.69 -11.77
C GLU A 128 -6.08 -27.63 -12.89
N GLU A 129 -6.72 -28.74 -12.53
CA GLU A 129 -7.24 -29.71 -13.50
C GLU A 129 -8.34 -29.12 -14.40
N ASP A 130 -9.29 -28.36 -13.83
CA ASP A 130 -10.34 -27.69 -14.59
C ASP A 130 -9.76 -26.61 -15.52
N GLN A 131 -8.76 -25.87 -15.04
CA GLN A 131 -8.05 -24.87 -15.84
C GLN A 131 -7.33 -25.52 -17.02
N LEU A 132 -6.59 -26.60 -16.79
CA LEU A 132 -5.90 -27.35 -17.84
C LEU A 132 -6.87 -27.93 -18.86
N LYS A 133 -7.99 -28.49 -18.39
CA LYS A 133 -9.06 -28.99 -19.26
C LYS A 133 -9.63 -27.87 -20.14
N ARG A 134 -9.92 -26.71 -19.54
CA ARG A 134 -10.43 -25.54 -20.26
C ARG A 134 -9.42 -25.01 -21.28
N ILE A 135 -8.13 -24.98 -20.94
CA ILE A 135 -7.06 -24.59 -21.87
C ILE A 135 -7.02 -25.54 -23.06
N LYS A 136 -7.07 -26.85 -22.83
CA LYS A 136 -7.04 -27.85 -23.90
C LYS A 136 -8.25 -27.74 -24.83
N GLU A 137 -9.44 -27.53 -24.27
CA GLU A 137 -10.66 -27.29 -25.04
C GLU A 137 -10.52 -26.03 -25.91
N LEU A 138 -10.08 -24.91 -25.33
CA LEU A 138 -9.86 -23.66 -26.06
C LEU A 138 -8.78 -23.79 -27.14
N GLN A 139 -7.73 -24.58 -26.92
CA GLN A 139 -6.72 -24.87 -27.93
C GLN A 139 -7.31 -25.64 -29.12
N ALA A 140 -8.10 -26.69 -28.85
CA ALA A 140 -8.77 -27.45 -29.89
C ALA A 140 -9.79 -26.59 -30.67
N GLU A 141 -10.56 -25.73 -29.98
CA GLU A 141 -11.46 -24.78 -30.62
C GLU A 141 -10.70 -23.79 -31.51
N ASN A 142 -9.59 -23.23 -31.03
CA ASN A 142 -8.77 -22.31 -31.83
C ASN A 142 -8.16 -23.00 -33.06
N GLU A 143 -7.74 -24.26 -32.96
CA GLU A 143 -7.26 -25.04 -34.11
C GLU A 143 -8.37 -25.23 -35.15
N VAL A 144 -9.57 -25.62 -34.72
CA VAL A 144 -10.72 -25.78 -35.61
C VAL A 144 -11.09 -24.45 -36.28
N VAL A 145 -11.19 -23.36 -35.52
CA VAL A 145 -11.47 -22.03 -36.06
C VAL A 145 -10.39 -21.59 -37.05
N GLY A 146 -9.11 -21.87 -36.76
CA GLY A 146 -8.01 -21.58 -37.67
C GLY A 146 -8.10 -22.35 -38.99
N THR A 147 -8.43 -23.65 -38.95
CA THR A 147 -8.58 -24.46 -40.17
C THR A 147 -9.78 -24.03 -41.01
N GLU A 148 -10.90 -23.67 -40.38
CA GLU A 148 -12.08 -23.16 -41.09
C GLU A 148 -11.79 -21.80 -41.73
N LEU A 149 -11.09 -20.90 -41.03
CA LEU A 149 -10.66 -19.63 -41.58
C LEU A 149 -9.72 -19.80 -42.78
N GLN A 150 -8.75 -20.71 -42.69
CA GLN A 150 -7.84 -21.07 -43.79
C GLN A 150 -8.63 -21.51 -45.03
N LYS A 151 -9.60 -22.41 -44.85
CA LYS A 151 -10.44 -22.91 -45.93
C LYS A 151 -11.29 -21.82 -46.58
N GLN A 152 -11.83 -20.89 -45.79
CA GLN A 152 -12.56 -19.74 -46.31
C GLN A 152 -11.66 -18.80 -47.11
N LEU A 153 -10.42 -18.58 -46.65
CA LEU A 153 -9.42 -17.82 -47.40
C LEU A 153 -9.11 -18.47 -48.75
N GLU A 154 -8.85 -19.78 -48.78
CA GLU A 154 -8.58 -20.51 -50.02
C GLU A 154 -9.77 -20.46 -51.00
N ALA A 155 -11.00 -20.59 -50.49
CA ALA A 155 -12.20 -20.46 -51.31
C ALA A 155 -12.35 -19.06 -51.91
N ALA A 156 -12.12 -18.01 -51.09
CA ALA A 156 -12.16 -16.63 -51.54
C ALA A 156 -11.07 -16.31 -52.57
N GLU A 157 -9.85 -16.86 -52.41
CA GLU A 157 -8.78 -16.71 -53.40
C GLU A 157 -9.14 -17.35 -54.75
N LEU A 158 -9.82 -18.50 -54.73
CA LEU A 158 -10.26 -19.17 -55.96
C LEU A 158 -11.35 -18.37 -56.67
N GLU A 159 -12.32 -17.85 -55.92
CA GLU A 159 -13.36 -16.98 -56.46
C GLU A 159 -12.75 -15.71 -57.07
N LEU A 160 -11.79 -15.08 -56.37
CA LEU A 160 -11.09 -13.91 -56.87
C LEU A 160 -10.38 -14.20 -58.20
N LYS A 161 -9.65 -15.32 -58.29
CA LYS A 161 -9.00 -15.75 -59.55
C LYS A 161 -10.01 -15.98 -60.67
N GLN A 162 -11.18 -16.56 -60.35
CA GLN A 162 -12.24 -16.76 -61.35
C GLN A 162 -12.79 -15.42 -61.85
N VAL A 163 -13.04 -14.47 -60.96
CA VAL A 163 -13.47 -13.11 -61.32
C VAL A 163 -12.42 -12.40 -62.17
N GLU A 164 -11.14 -12.53 -61.83
CA GLU A 164 -10.03 -11.97 -62.62
C GLU A 164 -10.00 -12.53 -64.05
N VAL A 165 -10.15 -13.85 -64.22
CA VAL A 165 -10.21 -14.49 -65.55
C VAL A 165 -11.40 -13.98 -66.35
N LEU A 166 -12.60 -13.96 -65.75
CA LEU A 166 -13.81 -13.48 -66.42
C LEU A 166 -13.71 -12.00 -66.80
N PHE A 167 -13.09 -11.19 -65.95
CA PHE A 167 -12.84 -9.77 -66.24
C PHE A 167 -11.89 -9.59 -67.43
N ASN A 168 -10.80 -10.35 -67.47
CA ASN A 168 -9.87 -10.31 -68.59
C ASN A 168 -10.53 -10.76 -69.90
N GLU A 169 -11.29 -11.86 -69.87
CA GLU A 169 -12.03 -12.35 -71.04
C GLU A 169 -13.06 -11.32 -71.55
N ALA A 170 -13.82 -10.70 -70.65
CA ALA A 170 -14.77 -9.65 -71.01
C ALA A 170 -14.07 -8.42 -71.61
N THR A 171 -12.91 -8.05 -71.07
CA THR A 171 -12.09 -6.94 -71.57
C THR A 171 -11.55 -7.24 -72.98
N ASP A 172 -10.98 -8.43 -73.19
CA ASP A 172 -10.48 -8.89 -74.48
C ASP A 172 -11.59 -8.96 -75.53
N ASN A 173 -12.78 -9.43 -75.14
CA ASN A 173 -13.95 -9.45 -76.00
C ASN A 173 -14.31 -8.02 -76.44
N CYS A 174 -14.42 -7.09 -75.51
CA CYS A 174 -14.74 -5.68 -75.79
C CYS A 174 -13.68 -5.00 -76.69
N ILE A 175 -12.40 -5.33 -76.54
CA ILE A 175 -11.32 -4.80 -77.39
C ILE A 175 -11.38 -5.38 -78.81
N ASN A 176 -11.61 -6.69 -78.94
CA ASN A 176 -11.68 -7.35 -80.25
C ASN A 176 -12.92 -6.93 -81.07
N LEU A 177 -14.04 -6.63 -80.42
CA LEU A 177 -15.23 -6.04 -81.06
C LEU A 177 -15.02 -4.59 -81.55
N LYS A 178 -13.93 -3.93 -81.14
CA LYS A 178 -13.70 -2.51 -81.37
C LYS A 178 -12.65 -2.20 -82.43
N LYS A 179 -12.16 -3.18 -83.21
CA LYS A 179 -11.31 -2.92 -84.38
C LYS A 179 -12.18 -2.23 -85.45
N PRO A 180 -12.02 -0.93 -85.72
CA PRO A 180 -12.66 -0.28 -86.85
C PRO A 180 -11.80 -0.54 -88.09
N ASP A 181 -12.43 -0.78 -89.23
CA ASP A 181 -11.80 -0.58 -90.55
C ASP A 181 -11.32 0.88 -90.71
#